data_AF-A0A916HMU6-F1
#
_entry.id   AF-A0A916HMU6-F1
#
_cell.length_a   1.000
_cell.length_b   1.000
_cell.length_c   1.000
_cell.angle_alpha   90.00
_cell.angle_beta   90.00
_cell.angle_gamma   90.00
#
_symmetry.space_group_name_H-M   'P 1'
#
loop_
_entity.id
_entity.type
_entity.pdbx_description
1 polymer ?
#
loop_
_entity_poly.entity_id
_entity_poly.type
_entity_poly.pdbx_seq_one_letter_code
_entity_poly.pdbx_strand_id
1 'polypeptide(L)'
;MPETVLLQHDLPDGSSHFDWMIQRDDPRAGLITFRLQDRIDHPSCGGFDARRLPDHRAAYLTFEGPVAGGRGIVRRLATGRATAGETGGEMLVTADFGAGPRRWRGRCISGELWRFEEKTAETP
;
A
#
# COMPACT_ATOMS: atom_id res chain seq x y z
N MET A 1 17.02 0.15 -0.22
CA MET A 1 15.80 0.99 -0.24
C MET A 1 14.66 0.15 0.29
N PRO A 2 13.76 0.72 1.12
CA PRO A 2 12.66 -0.03 1.70
C PRO A 2 11.75 -0.66 0.64
N GLU A 3 11.19 -1.83 0.95
CA GLU A 3 10.37 -2.62 0.03
C GLU A 3 8.89 -2.24 0.12
N THR A 4 8.15 -2.51 -0.96
CA THR A 4 6.69 -2.42 -0.96
C THR A 4 6.08 -3.60 -1.71
N VAL A 5 4.88 -3.98 -1.32
CA VAL A 5 4.07 -5.00 -2.00
C VAL A 5 2.63 -4.52 -2.14
N LEU A 6 2.01 -4.87 -3.26
CA LEU A 6 0.57 -4.80 -3.46
C LEU A 6 0.03 -6.23 -3.52
N LEU A 7 -0.83 -6.55 -2.57
CA LEU A 7 -1.48 -7.85 -2.44
C LEU A 7 -2.93 -7.75 -2.88
N GLN A 8 -3.44 -8.77 -3.55
CA GLN A 8 -4.87 -9.03 -3.65
C GLN A 8 -5.27 -9.99 -2.55
N HIS A 9 -6.29 -9.63 -1.77
CA HIS A 9 -6.84 -10.47 -0.73
C HIS A 9 -8.28 -10.84 -1.12
N ASP A 10 -8.46 -12.10 -1.52
CA ASP A 10 -9.80 -12.66 -1.78
C ASP A 10 -10.36 -13.23 -0.48
N LEU A 11 -11.57 -12.81 -0.11
CA LEU A 11 -12.27 -13.19 1.12
C LEU A 11 -13.19 -14.40 0.90
N PRO A 12 -13.53 -15.14 1.97
CA PRO A 12 -14.41 -16.32 1.85
C PRO A 12 -15.82 -16.02 1.34
N ASP A 13 -16.29 -14.79 1.47
CA ASP A 13 -17.59 -14.33 0.97
C ASP A 13 -17.59 -14.00 -0.53
N GLY A 14 -16.44 -14.19 -1.20
CA GLY A 14 -16.25 -13.91 -2.63
C GLY A 14 -15.89 -12.47 -2.95
N SER A 15 -15.88 -11.57 -1.96
CA SER A 15 -15.36 -10.21 -2.14
C SER A 15 -13.83 -10.20 -2.15
N SER A 16 -13.24 -9.13 -2.68
CA SER A 16 -11.80 -8.93 -2.64
C SER A 16 -11.44 -7.47 -2.41
N HIS A 17 -10.21 -7.24 -1.99
CA HIS A 17 -9.60 -5.92 -1.87
C HIS A 17 -8.10 -6.02 -2.13
N PHE A 18 -7.43 -4.87 -2.17
CA PHE A 18 -5.97 -4.83 -2.22
C PHE A 18 -5.41 -4.38 -0.88
N ASP A 19 -4.28 -4.96 -0.47
CA ASP A 19 -3.48 -4.45 0.63
C ASP A 19 -2.16 -3.91 0.08
N TRP A 20 -1.92 -2.62 0.29
CA TRP A 20 -0.66 -1.98 0.00
C TRP A 20 0.16 -1.89 1.27
N MET A 21 1.32 -2.55 1.27
CA MET A 21 2.24 -2.58 2.39
C MET A 21 3.56 -1.91 2.02
N ILE A 22 4.04 -1.03 2.90
CA ILE A 22 5.25 -0.24 2.71
C ILE A 22 6.16 -0.46 3.91
N GLN A 23 7.38 -0.91 3.64
CA GLN A 23 8.42 -1.01 4.66
C GLN A 23 8.91 0.38 5.06
N ARG A 24 9.10 0.60 6.36
CA ARG A 24 9.73 1.81 6.91
C ARG A 24 11.25 1.72 6.77
N ASP A 25 11.94 2.85 6.99
CA ASP A 25 13.41 2.88 6.98
C ASP A 25 14.03 1.97 8.04
N ASP A 26 13.38 1.83 9.21
CA ASP A 26 13.67 0.75 10.17
C ASP A 26 12.81 -0.49 9.82
N PRO A 27 13.42 -1.59 9.34
CA PRO A 27 12.70 -2.82 9.00
C PRO A 27 11.97 -3.48 10.18
N ARG A 28 12.34 -3.13 11.42
CA ARG A 28 11.72 -3.67 12.64
C ARG A 28 10.46 -2.93 13.06
N ALA A 29 10.21 -1.74 12.52
CA ALA A 29 9.08 -0.89 12.86
C ALA A 29 7.74 -1.32 12.24
N GLY A 30 7.68 -2.49 11.62
CA GLY A 30 6.49 -3.00 10.92
C GLY A 30 6.26 -2.32 9.56
N LEU A 31 5.25 -2.81 8.85
CA LEU A 31 4.86 -2.33 7.53
C LEU A 31 3.68 -1.38 7.67
N ILE A 32 3.81 -0.15 7.17
CA ILE A 32 2.66 0.73 6.94
C ILE A 32 1.71 -0.01 6.01
N THR A 33 0.46 -0.18 6.41
CA THR A 33 -0.50 -1.01 5.67
C THR A 33 -1.78 -0.23 5.38
N PHE A 34 -2.21 -0.25 4.12
CA PHE A 34 -3.48 0.31 3.69
C PHE A 34 -4.29 -0.73 2.92
N ARG A 35 -5.58 -0.82 3.24
CA ARG A 35 -6.57 -1.52 2.41
C ARG A 35 -7.12 -0.57 1.35
N LEU A 36 -7.15 -1.02 0.10
CA LEU A 36 -7.56 -0.26 -1.09
C LEU A 36 -8.60 -1.04 -1.90
N GLN A 37 -9.27 -0.35 -2.82
CA GLN A 37 -10.13 -0.97 -3.86
C GLN A 37 -9.50 -0.86 -5.27
N ASP A 38 -8.43 -0.07 -5.42
CA ASP A 38 -7.82 0.26 -6.71
C ASP A 38 -6.45 -0.39 -6.91
N ARG A 39 -6.11 -0.69 -8.17
CA ARG A 39 -4.79 -1.17 -8.61
C ARG A 39 -3.82 0.00 -8.80
N ILE A 40 -3.15 0.37 -7.72
CA ILE A 40 -2.22 1.52 -7.68
C ILE A 40 -0.92 1.31 -8.46
N ASP A 41 -0.61 0.05 -8.79
CA ASP A 41 0.50 -0.33 -9.68
C ASP A 41 0.18 -0.09 -11.16
N HIS A 42 -1.09 0.13 -11.52
CA HIS A 42 -1.50 0.43 -12.89
C HIS A 42 -1.34 1.94 -13.21
N PRO A 43 -0.81 2.32 -14.38
CA PRO A 43 -0.55 3.72 -14.74
C PRO A 43 -1.80 4.60 -14.83
N SER A 44 -3.00 4.00 -14.98
CA SER A 44 -4.26 4.75 -15.04
C SER A 44 -4.78 5.22 -13.67
N CYS A 45 -4.20 4.76 -12.56
CA CYS A 45 -4.65 5.16 -11.22
C CYS A 45 -4.17 6.58 -10.91
N GLY A 46 -5.03 7.60 -10.93
CA GLY A 46 -4.62 8.98 -10.58
C GLY A 46 -4.80 9.35 -9.10
N GLY A 47 -5.49 8.50 -8.33
CA GLY A 47 -5.82 8.70 -6.93
C GLY A 47 -6.76 7.60 -6.44
N PHE A 48 -6.85 7.41 -5.13
CA PHE A 48 -7.59 6.31 -4.52
C PHE A 48 -7.95 6.62 -3.06
N ASP A 49 -8.96 5.91 -2.56
CA ASP A 49 -9.27 5.88 -1.13
C ASP A 49 -8.53 4.71 -0.49
N ALA A 50 -8.11 4.92 0.76
CA ALA A 50 -7.35 3.95 1.51
C ALA A 50 -7.85 3.91 2.95
N ARG A 51 -7.91 2.71 3.53
CA ARG A 51 -8.11 2.54 4.96
C ARG A 51 -6.81 2.08 5.61
N ARG A 52 -6.28 2.89 6.52
CA ARG A 52 -5.12 2.53 7.34
C ARG A 52 -5.45 1.32 8.20
N LEU A 53 -4.58 0.32 8.18
CA LEU A 53 -4.65 -0.85 9.05
C LEU A 53 -3.52 -0.81 10.07
N PRO A 54 -3.58 -1.63 11.14
CA PRO A 54 -2.43 -1.87 12.00
C PRO A 54 -1.21 -2.30 11.19
N ASP A 55 -0.03 -1.87 11.65
CA ASP A 55 1.21 -2.19 10.95
C ASP A 55 1.43 -3.71 10.91
N HIS A 56 1.80 -4.22 9.72
CA HIS A 56 1.99 -5.66 9.49
C HIS A 56 3.44 -6.10 9.72
N ARG A 57 3.64 -7.40 9.89
CA ARG A 57 4.99 -7.97 10.02
C ARG A 57 5.70 -7.97 8.66
N ALA A 58 7.01 -7.74 8.66
CA ALA A 58 7.83 -7.74 7.44
C ALA A 58 7.69 -9.00 6.57
N ALA A 59 7.39 -10.16 7.17
CA ALA A 59 7.15 -11.41 6.44
C ALA A 59 6.03 -11.32 5.40
N TYR A 60 5.10 -10.37 5.52
CA TYR A 60 4.04 -10.17 4.54
C TYR A 60 4.52 -9.62 3.19
N LEU A 61 5.73 -9.06 3.12
CA LEU A 61 6.32 -8.60 1.85
C LEU A 61 6.48 -9.74 0.82
N THR A 62 6.70 -10.96 1.30
CA THR A 62 6.91 -12.15 0.47
C THR A 62 5.82 -13.21 0.65
N PHE A 63 4.85 -12.96 1.53
CA PHE A 63 3.78 -13.90 1.83
C PHE A 63 2.82 -14.05 0.65
N GLU A 64 2.39 -15.29 0.42
CA GLU A 64 1.38 -15.64 -0.56
C GLU A 64 0.67 -16.92 -0.11
N GLY A 65 -0.62 -17.03 -0.42
CA GLY A 65 -1.44 -18.18 -0.09
C GLY A 65 -2.45 -17.93 1.03
N PRO A 66 -2.98 -19.02 1.64
CA PRO A 66 -4.09 -18.93 2.59
C PRO A 66 -3.74 -18.18 3.87
N VAL A 67 -4.60 -17.23 4.26
CA VAL A 67 -4.47 -16.51 5.51
C VAL A 67 -5.05 -17.36 6.65
N ALA A 68 -4.26 -17.54 7.72
CA ALA A 68 -4.63 -18.34 8.88
C ALA A 68 -5.99 -17.94 9.46
N GLY A 69 -6.74 -18.93 9.95
CA GLY A 69 -8.09 -18.75 10.49
C GLY A 69 -9.19 -18.66 9.42
N GLY A 70 -8.93 -19.15 8.21
CA GLY A 70 -9.93 -19.15 7.12
C GLY A 70 -10.27 -17.73 6.64
N ARG A 71 -9.36 -16.78 6.78
CA ARG A 71 -9.60 -15.36 6.45
C ARG A 71 -9.42 -15.03 4.97
N GLY A 72 -9.38 -16.03 4.09
CA GLY A 72 -9.20 -15.86 2.66
C GLY A 72 -7.81 -16.23 2.16
N ILE A 73 -7.49 -15.83 0.93
CA ILE A 73 -6.23 -16.10 0.24
C ILE A 73 -5.61 -14.80 -0.28
N VAL A 74 -4.30 -14.69 -0.14
CA VAL A 74 -3.54 -13.53 -0.60
C VAL A 74 -2.71 -13.93 -1.82
N ARG A 75 -2.74 -13.11 -2.86
CA ARG A 75 -1.83 -13.19 -4.02
C ARG A 75 -1.01 -11.91 -4.13
N ARG A 76 0.29 -12.03 -4.42
CA ARG A 76 1.13 -10.86 -4.71
C ARG A 76 0.90 -10.42 -6.14
N LEU A 77 0.46 -9.19 -6.32
CA LEU A 77 0.23 -8.60 -7.65
C LEU A 77 1.43 -7.81 -8.14
N ALA A 78 2.05 -7.04 -7.25
CA ALA A 78 3.22 -6.23 -7.57
C ALA A 78 4.16 -6.12 -6.36
N THR A 79 5.45 -6.03 -6.62
CA THR A 79 6.50 -5.79 -5.62
C THR A 79 7.40 -4.67 -6.10
N GLY A 80 8.00 -3.93 -5.17
CA GLY A 80 8.77 -2.77 -5.56
C GLY A 80 9.63 -2.19 -4.46
N ARG A 81 10.03 -0.95 -4.69
CA ARG A 81 10.73 -0.09 -3.72
C ARG A 81 9.85 1.08 -3.37
N ALA A 82 9.85 1.47 -2.11
CA ALA A 82 9.14 2.67 -1.69
C ALA A 82 9.85 3.41 -0.55
N THR A 83 9.53 4.68 -0.43
CA THR A 83 9.84 5.50 0.74
C THR A 83 8.54 6.18 1.17
N ALA A 84 8.31 6.29 2.48
CA ALA A 84 7.11 6.91 3.02
C ALA A 84 7.46 7.78 4.23
N GLY A 85 6.96 9.02 4.23
CA GLY A 85 7.06 9.94 5.35
C GLY A 85 5.67 10.41 5.75
N GLU A 86 5.37 10.40 7.05
CA GLU A 86 4.08 10.85 7.59
C GLU A 86 4.30 12.02 8.56
N THR A 87 3.54 13.10 8.41
CA THR A 87 3.61 14.28 9.28
C THR A 87 2.27 14.99 9.29
N GLY A 88 1.74 15.30 10.48
CA GLY A 88 0.56 16.15 10.61
C GLY A 88 -0.71 15.64 9.91
N GLY A 89 -0.89 14.32 9.79
CA GLY A 89 -2.03 13.72 9.08
C GLY A 89 -1.89 13.71 7.55
N GLU A 90 -0.71 14.08 7.02
CA GLU A 90 -0.34 13.86 5.63
C GLU A 90 0.72 12.77 5.51
N MET A 91 0.72 12.07 4.39
CA MET A 91 1.73 11.08 4.04
C MET A 91 2.22 11.32 2.62
N LEU A 92 3.53 11.36 2.43
CA LEU A 92 4.15 11.35 1.11
C LEU A 92 4.76 9.98 0.87
N VAL A 93 4.41 9.36 -0.25
CA VAL A 93 4.95 8.06 -0.65
C VAL A 93 5.53 8.17 -2.04
N THR A 94 6.77 7.74 -2.23
CA THR A 94 7.30 7.44 -3.57
C THR A 94 7.40 5.94 -3.69
N ALA A 95 6.71 5.34 -4.67
CA ALA A 95 6.71 3.90 -4.90
C ALA A 95 7.00 3.58 -6.37
N ASP A 96 7.83 2.56 -6.61
CA ASP A 96 8.13 2.03 -7.93
C ASP A 96 7.87 0.52 -7.94
N PHE A 97 6.86 0.10 -8.71
CA PHE A 97 6.47 -1.29 -8.91
C PHE A 97 7.07 -1.90 -10.20
N GLY A 98 8.02 -1.22 -10.85
CA GLY A 98 8.75 -1.68 -12.04
C GLY A 98 8.51 -0.85 -13.31
N ALA A 99 7.57 0.09 -13.29
CA ALA A 99 7.27 1.00 -14.41
C ALA A 99 7.84 2.42 -14.22
N GLY A 100 8.62 2.63 -13.15
CA GLY A 100 9.16 3.92 -12.76
C GLY A 100 8.46 4.47 -11.50
N PRO A 101 9.12 5.40 -10.78
CA PRO A 101 8.64 5.91 -9.51
C PRO A 101 7.42 6.80 -9.69
N ARG A 102 6.40 6.54 -8.88
CA ARG A 102 5.18 7.35 -8.75
C ARG A 102 5.12 7.97 -7.38
N ARG A 103 4.64 9.21 -7.29
CA ARG A 103 4.57 9.98 -6.04
C ARG A 103 3.13 10.18 -5.65
N TRP A 104 2.82 9.89 -4.39
CA TRP A 104 1.48 9.99 -3.83
C TRP A 104 1.49 10.92 -2.63
N ARG A 105 0.47 11.78 -2.55
CA ARG A 105 0.14 12.54 -1.34
C ARG A 105 -1.15 12.00 -0.74
N GLY A 106 -1.02 11.35 0.41
CA GLY A 106 -2.11 10.92 1.27
C GLY A 106 -2.51 12.00 2.26
N ARG A 107 -3.81 12.21 2.46
CA ARG A 107 -4.37 13.02 3.53
C ARG A 107 -5.33 12.19 4.36
N CYS A 108 -5.16 12.21 5.68
CA CYS A 108 -6.12 11.62 6.60
C CYS A 108 -7.41 12.44 6.58
N ILE A 109 -8.51 11.81 6.18
CA ILE A 109 -9.84 12.41 6.14
C ILE A 109 -10.49 12.32 7.52
N SER A 110 -10.44 11.12 8.12
CA SER A 110 -10.89 10.88 9.49
C SER A 110 -10.41 9.53 10.00
N GLY A 111 -9.78 9.48 11.18
CA GLY A 111 -9.36 8.23 11.81
C GLY A 111 -8.48 7.38 10.89
N GLU A 112 -9.03 6.25 10.42
CA GLU A 112 -8.35 5.33 9.51
C GLU A 112 -8.55 5.63 8.02
N LEU A 113 -9.39 6.61 7.65
CA LEU A 113 -9.71 6.90 6.26
C LEU A 113 -8.74 7.92 5.67
N TRP A 114 -8.15 7.58 4.54
CA TRP A 114 -7.16 8.37 3.82
C TRP A 114 -7.54 8.51 2.34
N ARG A 115 -7.28 9.68 1.77
CA ARG A 115 -7.35 9.93 0.32
C ARG A 115 -5.94 10.15 -0.21
N PHE A 116 -5.53 9.37 -1.21
CA PHE A 116 -4.28 9.58 -1.93
C PHE A 116 -4.54 10.16 -3.32
N GLU A 117 -3.70 11.11 -3.71
CA GLU A 117 -3.67 11.72 -5.03
C GLU A 117 -2.26 11.61 -5.60
N GLU A 118 -2.12 11.31 -6.89
CA GLU A 118 -0.82 11.33 -7.55
C GLU A 118 -0.30 12.76 -7.62
N LYS A 119 0.92 12.99 -7.12
CA LYS A 119 1.65 14.23 -7.41
C LYS A 119 2.29 14.05 -8.78
N THR A 120 1.78 14.76 -9.78
CA THR A 120 2.56 15.01 -10.99
C THR A 120 3.84 15.72 -10.59
N ALA A 121 4.94 15.43 -11.30
CA ALA A 121 6.16 16.19 -11.11
C ALA A 121 5.85 17.68 -11.32
N GLU A 122 6.16 18.51 -10.33
CA GLU A 122 6.27 19.95 -10.56
C GLU A 122 7.34 20.11 -11.64
N THR A 123 6.96 20.62 -12.81
CA THR A 123 7.93 21.06 -13.81
C THR A 123 8.85 22.06 -13.11
N PRO A 124 10.18 21.88 -13.20
CA PRO A 124 11.13 22.80 -12.57
C PRO A 124 10.96 24.24 -13.05
#